data_AF-A0A378I657-F1
#
_entry.id   AF-A0A378I657-F1
#
_cell.length_a   1.000
_cell.length_b   1.000
_cell.length_c   1.000
_cell.angle_alpha   90.00
_cell.angle_beta   90.00
_cell.angle_gamma   90.00
#
_symmetry.space_group_name_H-M   'P 1'
#
loop_
_entity.id
_entity.type
_entity.pdbx_description
1 polymer ?
#
loop_
_entity_poly.entity_id
_entity_poly.type
_entity_poly.pdbx_seq_one_letter_code
_entity_poly.pdbx_strand_id
1 'polypeptide(L)'
;MDNLNWNNYSENKLIRNKIVDEFSISQFFEKFPKSLLSVTPSHTADTAPLNDYSTDWTHISKEAKRKAGYKCQNSNCHVDLAGAYSQYLHVHHLDGQKNNNRKHNLKVLCVKCHADEPNHGHMKHGRDYKQFLRIYEQVKQNN
;
A
#
# COMPACT_ATOMS: atom_id res chain seq x y z
N MET A 1 21.47 19.82 -14.70
CA MET A 1 20.83 19.25 -13.50
C MET A 1 20.76 20.38 -12.50
N ASP A 2 19.56 20.85 -12.15
CA ASP A 2 19.42 21.84 -11.08
C ASP A 2 19.72 21.11 -9.77
N ASN A 3 20.86 21.38 -9.15
CA ASN A 3 21.22 20.76 -7.87
C ASN A 3 20.21 21.23 -6.81
N LEU A 4 19.54 20.29 -6.14
CA LEU A 4 18.67 20.56 -4.99
C LEU A 4 19.54 21.03 -3.81
N ASN A 5 19.92 22.30 -3.82
CA ASN A 5 20.76 22.92 -2.80
C ASN A 5 19.89 23.80 -1.88
N TRP A 6 19.12 23.15 -1.00
CA TRP A 6 18.28 23.84 -0.02
C TRP A 6 19.14 24.78 0.85
N ASN A 7 18.82 26.08 0.81
CA ASN A 7 19.54 27.14 1.51
C ASN A 7 21.09 27.03 1.50
N ASN A 8 21.66 26.66 0.34
CA ASN A 8 23.11 26.48 0.15
C ASN A 8 23.73 25.50 1.16
N TYR A 9 22.97 24.48 1.58
CA TYR A 9 23.40 23.45 2.54
C TYR A 9 24.75 22.82 2.18
N SER A 10 24.98 22.58 0.89
CA SER A 10 26.24 21.99 0.41
C SER A 10 27.46 22.89 0.65
N GLU A 11 27.28 24.21 0.60
CA GLU A 11 28.34 25.23 0.71
C GLU A 11 28.56 25.72 2.15
N ASN A 12 27.51 25.75 2.97
CA ASN A 12 27.53 26.40 4.29
C ASN A 12 27.75 25.42 5.46
N LYS A 13 28.94 24.78 5.51
CA LYS A 13 29.27 23.74 6.52
C LYS A 13 29.02 24.15 7.97
N LEU A 14 29.29 25.41 8.33
CA LEU A 14 29.20 25.92 9.71
C LEU A 14 27.76 26.03 10.24
N ILE A 15 26.77 26.18 9.36
CA ILE A 15 25.36 26.39 9.73
C ILE A 15 24.45 25.24 9.29
N ARG A 16 25.02 24.09 8.88
CA ARG A 16 24.24 22.94 8.38
C ARG A 16 23.20 22.45 9.37
N ASN A 17 23.55 22.37 10.65
CA ASN A 17 22.61 21.93 11.69
C ASN A 17 21.41 22.88 11.75
N LYS A 18 21.67 24.20 11.77
CA LYS A 18 20.61 25.22 11.72
C LYS A 18 19.73 25.08 10.47
N ILE A 19 20.32 24.84 9.29
CA ILE A 19 19.56 24.63 8.05
C ILE A 19 18.65 23.40 8.12
N VAL A 20 19.07 22.34 8.82
CA VAL A 20 18.26 21.14 9.04
C VAL A 20 17.18 21.41 10.08
N ASP A 21 17.52 22.06 11.19
CA ASP A 21 16.59 22.35 12.29
C ASP A 21 15.45 23.28 11.84
N GLU A 22 15.73 24.21 10.94
CA GLU A 22 14.77 25.16 10.36
C GLU A 22 14.15 24.65 9.04
N PHE A 23 14.40 23.40 8.65
CA PHE A 23 13.88 22.85 7.40
C PHE A 23 12.34 22.78 7.43
N SER A 24 11.72 23.31 6.37
CA SER A 24 10.28 23.22 6.17
C SER A 24 9.97 22.58 4.82
N ILE A 25 9.20 21.50 4.85
CA ILE A 25 8.81 20.80 3.63
C ILE A 25 7.93 21.66 2.71
N SER A 26 7.08 22.54 3.27
CA SER A 26 6.24 23.44 2.48
C SER A 26 7.09 24.47 1.75
N GLN A 27 8.01 25.13 2.45
CA GLN A 27 8.93 26.09 1.85
C GLN A 27 9.90 25.42 0.85
N PHE A 28 10.29 24.17 1.11
CA PHE A 28 11.07 23.38 0.18
C PHE A 28 10.35 23.20 -1.15
N PHE A 29 9.07 22.81 -1.13
CA PHE A 29 8.28 22.65 -2.35
C PHE A 29 7.88 23.99 -3.01
N GLU A 30 7.81 25.09 -2.28
CA GLU A 30 7.69 26.44 -2.89
C GLU A 30 8.94 26.79 -3.72
N LYS A 31 10.13 26.52 -3.18
CA LYS A 31 11.42 26.81 -3.84
C LYS A 31 11.76 25.82 -4.95
N PHE A 32 11.36 24.57 -4.79
CA PHE A 32 11.60 23.49 -5.73
C PHE A 32 10.26 22.86 -6.17
N PRO A 33 9.42 23.60 -6.93
CA PRO A 33 8.04 23.21 -7.25
C PRO A 33 7.92 22.07 -8.27
N LYS A 34 9.04 21.41 -8.63
CA LYS A 34 9.04 20.23 -9.50
C LYS A 34 8.48 19.02 -8.73
N SER A 35 7.19 19.04 -8.47
CA SER A 35 6.46 17.87 -8.02
C SER A 35 6.24 16.97 -9.24
N LEU A 36 6.83 15.77 -9.23
CA LEU A 36 6.50 14.70 -10.19
C LEU A 36 5.12 14.07 -9.90
N LEU A 37 4.39 14.61 -8.91
CA LEU A 37 3.09 14.09 -8.51
C LEU A 37 2.02 14.72 -9.41
N SER A 38 1.24 13.85 -10.05
CA SER A 38 0.06 14.22 -10.83
C SER A 38 -1.12 14.67 -9.96
N VAL A 39 -0.98 14.59 -8.62
CA VAL A 39 -2.05 14.86 -7.66
C VAL A 39 -1.48 15.56 -6.44
N THR A 40 -2.23 16.55 -5.93
CA THR A 40 -1.93 17.19 -4.65
C THR A 40 -2.35 16.26 -3.51
N PRO A 41 -1.46 15.94 -2.56
CA PRO A 41 -1.81 15.13 -1.40
C PRO A 41 -2.87 15.82 -0.53
N SER A 42 -3.80 15.04 0.03
CA SER A 42 -4.84 15.55 0.94
C SER A 42 -4.33 15.92 2.34
N HIS A 43 -3.09 15.55 2.66
CA HIS A 43 -2.46 15.77 3.96
C HIS A 43 -1.09 16.42 3.78
N THR A 44 -0.72 17.27 4.72
CA THR A 44 0.66 17.77 4.89
C THR A 44 1.52 16.72 5.58
N ALA A 45 2.85 16.95 5.64
CA ALA A 45 3.76 16.10 6.39
C ALA A 45 3.39 15.98 7.88
N ASP A 46 2.82 17.04 8.47
CA ASP A 46 2.48 17.09 9.89
C ASP A 46 1.10 16.50 10.21
N THR A 47 0.18 16.55 9.25
CA THR A 47 -1.22 16.11 9.43
C THR A 47 -1.49 14.70 8.88
N ALA A 48 -0.51 14.10 8.21
CA ALA A 48 -0.67 12.79 7.61
C ALA A 48 -0.90 11.74 8.70
N PRO A 49 -1.98 10.95 8.63
CA PRO A 49 -2.20 9.85 9.56
C PRO A 49 -1.10 8.80 9.40
N LEU A 50 -0.80 8.07 10.48
CA LEU A 50 0.08 6.91 10.40
C LEU A 50 -0.48 5.89 9.40
N ASN A 51 0.38 5.39 8.52
CA ASN A 51 0.04 4.34 7.57
C ASN A 51 0.08 2.95 8.26
N ASP A 52 -0.77 2.81 9.26
CA ASP A 52 -0.98 1.59 10.02
C ASP A 52 -2.42 1.09 9.88
N TYR A 53 -2.60 -0.19 10.17
CA TYR A 53 -3.94 -0.77 10.22
C TYR A 53 -4.73 -0.17 11.38
N SER A 54 -6.00 0.13 11.15
CA SER A 54 -6.91 0.53 12.21
C SER A 54 -7.09 -0.60 13.23
N THR A 55 -7.46 -0.24 14.46
CA THR A 55 -7.67 -1.21 15.56
C THR A 55 -8.77 -2.23 15.25
N ASP A 56 -9.72 -1.88 14.40
CA ASP A 56 -10.82 -2.72 13.94
C ASP A 56 -10.55 -3.44 12.61
N TRP A 57 -9.31 -3.41 12.08
CA TRP A 57 -8.94 -3.99 10.79
C TRP A 57 -9.38 -5.46 10.64
N THR A 58 -9.29 -6.25 11.71
CA THR A 58 -9.76 -7.64 11.72
C THR A 58 -11.24 -7.76 11.33
N HIS A 59 -12.08 -6.85 11.82
CA HIS A 59 -13.50 -6.80 11.47
C HIS A 59 -13.70 -6.35 10.01
N ILE A 60 -13.04 -5.26 9.62
CA ILE A 60 -13.13 -4.67 8.28
C ILE A 60 -12.71 -5.70 7.21
N SER A 61 -11.57 -6.37 7.42
CA SER A 61 -11.04 -7.39 6.53
C SER A 61 -12.00 -8.57 6.40
N LYS A 62 -12.56 -9.05 7.51
CA LYS A 62 -13.56 -10.12 7.52
C LYS A 62 -14.82 -9.72 6.78
N GLU A 63 -15.32 -8.50 6.98
CA GLU A 63 -16.53 -8.01 6.32
C GLU A 63 -16.31 -7.83 4.81
N ALA A 64 -15.15 -7.31 4.39
CA ALA A 64 -14.79 -7.18 2.99
C ALA A 64 -14.77 -8.54 2.28
N LYS A 65 -14.10 -9.55 2.88
CA LYS A 65 -14.09 -10.93 2.37
C LYS A 65 -15.49 -11.52 2.26
N ARG A 66 -16.34 -11.32 3.29
CA ARG A 66 -17.74 -11.77 3.29
C ARG A 66 -18.54 -11.12 2.17
N LYS A 67 -18.43 -9.80 1.99
CA LYS A 67 -19.11 -9.05 0.92
C LYS A 67 -18.68 -9.49 -0.48
N ALA A 68 -17.42 -9.92 -0.63
CA ALA A 68 -16.90 -10.49 -1.87
C ALA A 68 -17.27 -11.99 -2.06
N GLY A 69 -18.03 -12.58 -1.14
CA GLY A 69 -18.36 -14.01 -1.19
C GLY A 69 -17.14 -14.92 -1.07
N TYR A 70 -16.06 -14.45 -0.43
CA TYR A 70 -14.76 -15.13 -0.37
C TYR A 70 -14.10 -15.40 -1.74
N LYS A 71 -14.52 -14.70 -2.79
CA LYS A 71 -13.96 -14.80 -4.13
C LYS A 71 -12.91 -13.73 -4.39
N CYS A 72 -11.85 -14.09 -5.10
CA CYS A 72 -10.88 -13.13 -5.61
C CYS A 72 -11.55 -12.16 -6.60
N GLN A 73 -11.36 -10.86 -6.40
CA GLN A 73 -11.93 -9.80 -7.24
C GLN A 73 -11.03 -9.41 -8.43
N ASN A 74 -9.89 -10.10 -8.63
CA ASN A 74 -9.14 -9.96 -9.87
C ASN A 74 -9.93 -10.60 -11.01
N SER A 75 -10.16 -9.82 -12.09
CA SER A 75 -11.00 -10.18 -13.25
C SER A 75 -10.55 -11.43 -14.00
N ASN A 76 -9.28 -11.81 -13.87
CA ASN A 76 -8.71 -12.99 -14.55
C ASN A 76 -8.57 -14.20 -13.62
N CYS A 77 -9.06 -14.10 -12.37
CA CYS A 77 -8.83 -15.11 -11.34
C CYS A 77 -10.12 -15.72 -10.79
N HIS A 78 -10.95 -14.92 -10.11
CA HIS A 78 -12.24 -15.33 -9.53
C HIS A 78 -12.27 -16.58 -8.63
N VAL A 79 -11.10 -17.08 -8.19
CA VAL A 79 -11.01 -18.24 -7.29
C VAL A 79 -11.82 -18.01 -6.01
N ASP A 80 -12.69 -18.95 -5.67
CA ASP A 80 -13.41 -19.03 -4.40
C ASP A 80 -12.52 -19.68 -3.34
N LEU A 81 -12.42 -19.04 -2.19
CA LEU A 81 -11.61 -19.46 -1.05
C LEU A 81 -12.45 -19.54 0.22
N ALA A 82 -13.77 -19.73 0.12
CA ALA A 82 -14.63 -19.97 1.27
C ALA A 82 -14.16 -21.20 2.08
N GLY A 83 -14.35 -21.15 3.41
CA GLY A 83 -13.99 -22.25 4.30
C GLY A 83 -12.48 -22.43 4.50
N ALA A 84 -11.97 -23.63 4.23
CA ALA A 84 -10.63 -24.09 4.61
C ALA A 84 -9.46 -23.36 3.92
N TYR A 85 -9.74 -22.61 2.85
CA TYR A 85 -8.72 -21.85 2.10
C TYR A 85 -8.78 -20.34 2.35
N SER A 86 -9.65 -19.88 3.26
CA SER A 86 -9.90 -18.46 3.49
C SER A 86 -8.69 -17.68 4.00
N GLN A 87 -7.68 -18.35 4.58
CA GLN A 87 -6.41 -17.72 4.94
C GLN A 87 -5.65 -17.17 3.72
N TYR A 88 -5.82 -17.75 2.54
CA TYR A 88 -5.13 -17.31 1.31
C TYR A 88 -5.85 -16.15 0.60
N LEU A 89 -6.97 -15.66 1.17
CA LEU A 89 -7.70 -14.50 0.68
C LEU A 89 -7.33 -13.27 1.51
N HIS A 90 -6.78 -12.26 0.87
CA HIS A 90 -6.30 -11.03 1.49
C HIS A 90 -7.19 -9.85 1.09
N VAL A 91 -7.05 -8.74 1.81
CA VAL A 91 -7.64 -7.45 1.44
C VAL A 91 -6.49 -6.50 1.15
N HIS A 92 -6.52 -5.88 -0.03
CA HIS A 92 -5.51 -4.97 -0.54
C HIS A 92 -6.06 -3.53 -0.52
N HIS A 93 -5.28 -2.60 0.04
CA HIS A 93 -5.54 -1.16 -0.02
C HIS A 93 -4.96 -0.61 -1.32
N LEU A 94 -5.81 -0.19 -2.25
CA LEU A 94 -5.43 0.21 -3.61
C LEU A 94 -4.49 1.43 -3.65
N ASP A 95 -4.66 2.35 -2.71
CA ASP A 95 -3.80 3.52 -2.55
C ASP A 95 -2.53 3.26 -1.71
N GLY A 96 -2.35 2.04 -1.19
CA GLY A 96 -1.25 1.68 -0.30
C GLY A 96 -1.36 2.26 1.13
N GLN A 97 -2.47 2.92 1.46
CA GLN A 97 -2.70 3.53 2.77
C GLN A 97 -3.58 2.62 3.62
N LYS A 98 -2.96 1.88 4.54
CA LYS A 98 -3.57 0.89 5.44
C LYS A 98 -4.64 1.48 6.37
N ASN A 99 -4.58 2.78 6.61
CA ASN A 99 -5.56 3.51 7.40
C ASN A 99 -6.79 3.95 6.56
N ASN A 100 -6.75 3.87 5.22
CA ASN A 100 -7.87 4.24 4.37
C ASN A 100 -8.80 3.04 4.10
N ASN A 101 -9.74 2.81 5.01
CA ASN A 101 -10.68 1.69 4.95
C ASN A 101 -11.95 1.95 4.13
N ARG A 102 -11.96 2.95 3.24
CA ARG A 102 -13.11 3.20 2.36
C ARG A 102 -13.38 1.98 1.49
N LYS A 103 -14.65 1.58 1.36
CA LYS A 103 -15.05 0.37 0.61
C LYS A 103 -14.46 0.30 -0.81
N HIS A 104 -14.41 1.42 -1.53
CA HIS A 104 -13.85 1.46 -2.89
C HIS A 104 -12.32 1.36 -2.94
N ASN A 105 -11.63 1.57 -1.81
CA ASN A 105 -10.18 1.44 -1.69
C ASN A 105 -9.75 0.01 -1.33
N LEU A 106 -10.68 -0.84 -0.89
CA LEU A 106 -10.39 -2.21 -0.49
C LEU A 106 -10.74 -3.19 -1.61
N LYS A 107 -9.76 -3.97 -2.04
CA LYS A 107 -9.92 -5.03 -3.04
C LYS A 107 -9.57 -6.38 -2.44
N VAL A 108 -10.47 -7.34 -2.54
CA VAL A 108 -10.29 -8.70 -2.02
C VAL A 108 -9.56 -9.54 -3.06
N LEU A 109 -8.37 -10.04 -2.74
CA LEU A 109 -7.50 -10.76 -3.68
C LEU A 109 -6.99 -12.06 -3.05
N CYS A 110 -6.84 -13.13 -3.85
CA CYS A 110 -6.03 -14.25 -3.38
C CYS A 110 -4.56 -13.83 -3.25
N VAL A 111 -3.79 -14.54 -2.42
CA VAL A 111 -2.38 -14.22 -2.15
C VAL A 111 -1.53 -14.18 -3.43
N LYS A 112 -1.87 -15.00 -4.45
CA LYS A 112 -1.22 -14.96 -5.76
C LYS A 112 -1.43 -13.61 -6.45
N CYS A 113 -2.70 -13.21 -6.63
CA CYS A 113 -3.04 -11.95 -7.29
C CYS A 113 -2.57 -10.73 -6.49
N HIS A 114 -2.63 -10.80 -5.16
CA HIS A 114 -2.14 -9.72 -4.31
C HIS A 114 -0.63 -9.50 -4.48
N ALA A 115 0.16 -10.58 -4.57
CA ALA A 115 1.60 -10.48 -4.79
C ALA A 115 1.99 -9.93 -6.19
N ASP A 116 1.03 -9.87 -7.14
CA ASP A 116 1.19 -9.28 -8.46
C ASP A 116 0.81 -7.78 -8.49
N GLU A 117 0.22 -7.23 -7.42
CA GLU A 117 -0.06 -5.80 -7.31
C GLU A 117 1.25 -4.99 -7.11
N PRO A 118 1.30 -3.71 -7.54
CA PRO A 118 2.50 -2.89 -7.43
C PRO A 118 3.08 -2.86 -6.01
N ASN A 119 4.42 -2.93 -5.89
CA ASN A 119 5.17 -2.97 -4.62
C ASN A 119 4.93 -4.20 -3.71
N HIS A 120 4.14 -5.20 -4.14
CA HIS A 120 3.85 -6.40 -3.35
C HIS A 120 4.66 -7.65 -3.77
N GLY A 121 5.63 -7.50 -4.67
CA GLY A 121 6.45 -8.63 -5.17
C GLY A 121 7.24 -9.38 -4.09
N HIS A 122 7.56 -8.73 -2.97
CA HIS A 122 8.21 -9.37 -1.83
C HIS A 122 7.39 -10.55 -1.25
N MET A 123 6.05 -10.50 -1.34
CA MET A 123 5.14 -11.55 -0.87
C MET A 123 5.38 -12.90 -1.54
N LYS A 124 5.95 -12.92 -2.76
CA LYS A 124 6.24 -14.16 -3.51
C LYS A 124 7.23 -15.09 -2.78
N HIS A 125 8.01 -14.54 -1.85
CA HIS A 125 8.96 -15.32 -1.05
C HIS A 125 8.33 -15.95 0.20
N GLY A 126 7.14 -15.49 0.61
CA GLY A 126 6.44 -15.91 1.82
C GLY A 126 5.91 -17.35 1.76
N ARG A 127 5.67 -17.92 2.95
CA ARG A 127 5.15 -19.29 3.08
C ARG A 127 3.75 -19.42 2.46
N ASP A 128 2.85 -18.49 2.76
CA ASP A 128 1.46 -18.53 2.30
C ASP A 128 1.36 -18.52 0.78
N TYR A 129 2.15 -17.67 0.11
CA TYR A 129 2.20 -17.63 -1.35
C TYR A 129 2.67 -18.96 -1.94
N LYS A 130 3.77 -19.51 -1.42
CA LYS A 130 4.33 -20.80 -1.88
C LYS A 130 3.38 -21.96 -1.63
N GLN A 131 2.71 -21.98 -0.48
CA GLN A 131 1.71 -23.01 -0.15
C GLN A 131 0.48 -22.89 -1.05
N PHE A 132 -0.03 -21.69 -1.25
CA PHE A 132 -1.18 -21.45 -2.12
C PHE A 132 -0.91 -21.86 -3.57
N LEU A 133 0.28 -21.57 -4.11
CA LEU A 133 0.62 -21.97 -5.48
C LEU A 133 0.56 -23.49 -5.70
N ARG A 134 0.85 -24.31 -4.68
CA ARG A 134 0.80 -25.78 -4.79
C ARG A 134 -0.63 -26.30 -4.94
N ILE A 135 -1.61 -25.58 -4.42
CA ILE A 135 -3.02 -25.98 -4.43
C ILE A 135 -3.86 -25.14 -5.39
N TYR A 136 -3.29 -24.11 -6.02
CA TYR A 136 -4.03 -23.11 -6.78
C TYR A 136 -4.85 -23.73 -7.92
N GLU A 137 -4.25 -24.60 -8.74
CA GLU A 137 -4.94 -25.25 -9.87
C GLU A 137 -6.08 -26.15 -9.38
N GLN A 138 -5.87 -26.92 -8.31
CA GLN A 138 -6.90 -27.76 -7.70
C GLN A 138 -8.08 -26.91 -7.21
N VAL A 139 -7.80 -25.83 -6.48
CA VAL A 139 -8.86 -24.97 -5.94
C VAL A 139 -9.58 -24.22 -7.07
N LYS A 140 -8.87 -23.80 -8.11
CA LYS A 140 -9.47 -23.08 -9.24
C LYS A 140 -10.41 -23.96 -10.08
N GLN A 141 -10.10 -25.24 -10.25
CA GLN A 141 -10.94 -26.18 -11.01
C GLN A 141 -12.22 -26.60 -10.27
N ASN A 142 -12.24 -26.48 -8.94
CA ASN A 142 -13.39 -26.80 -8.10
C ASN A 142 -14.38 -25.63 -7.95
N ASN A 143 -14.13 -24.49 -8.61
CA ASN A 143 -14.97 -23.27 -8.59
C ASN A 143 -15.69 -23.08 -9.92
#